data_AF-A0A947CJ60-F1
#
_entry.id   AF-A0A947CJ60-F1
#
_cell.length_a   1.000
_cell.length_b   1.000
_cell.length_c   1.000
_cell.angle_alpha   90.00
_cell.angle_beta   90.00
_cell.angle_gamma   90.00
#
_symmetry.space_group_name_H-M   'P 1'
#
loop_
_entity.id
_entity.type
_entity.pdbx_description
1 polymer ?
#
loop_
_entity_poly.entity_id
_entity_poly.type
_entity_poly.pdbx_seq_one_letter_code
_entity_poly.pdbx_strand_id
1 'polypeptide(L)'
;MSASRPHALTWSPGAWFGAQLGGSAWMFVAAGILFFDTPWVGGVHLACFLAVNFVGLMLWRRRGRMGVYPAFQILLLTLLVGAVVAIGVTDFAGRLSRLWVTGRPDLDAWFAARRWAAYAPLLIIVALMGFFAWRHQSSRQP
;
A
#
# COMPACT_ATOMS: atom_id res chain seq x y z
N MET A 1 11.61 23.08 33.03
CA MET A 1 10.80 22.77 31.83
C MET A 1 11.35 21.51 31.19
N SER A 2 10.68 20.36 31.39
CA SER A 2 11.06 19.08 30.79
C SER A 2 10.66 19.10 29.32
N ALA A 3 11.64 19.14 28.40
CA ALA A 3 11.39 18.94 26.98
C ALA A 3 10.76 17.56 26.78
N SER A 4 9.49 17.54 26.36
CA SER A 4 8.78 16.33 25.97
C SER A 4 9.55 15.68 24.83
N ARG A 5 10.22 14.56 25.11
CA ARG A 5 10.88 13.74 24.08
C ARG A 5 9.83 13.46 22.98
N PRO A 6 10.13 13.69 21.69
CA PRO A 6 9.19 13.40 20.63
C PRO A 6 8.72 11.95 20.77
N HIS A 7 7.40 11.78 20.92
CA HIS A 7 6.80 10.48 21.22
C HIS A 7 7.29 9.43 20.23
N ALA A 8 7.95 8.39 20.74
CA ALA A 8 8.35 7.24 19.94
C ALA A 8 7.12 6.64 19.25
N LEU A 9 7.29 6.10 18.04
CA LEU A 9 6.20 5.41 17.33
C LEU A 9 5.72 4.25 18.21
N THR A 10 4.47 4.29 18.67
CA THR A 10 3.86 3.27 19.52
C THR A 10 2.94 2.36 18.71
N TRP A 11 2.76 1.13 19.18
CA TRP A 11 1.80 0.20 18.59
C TRP A 11 0.37 0.71 18.85
N SER A 12 -0.25 1.31 17.84
CA SER A 12 -1.68 1.68 17.86
C SER A 12 -2.46 0.72 16.95
N PRO A 13 -3.48 0.00 17.48
CA PRO A 13 -4.32 -0.88 16.65
C PRO A 13 -4.98 -0.12 15.49
N GLY A 14 -5.53 1.07 15.77
CA GLY A 14 -6.20 1.88 14.76
C GLY A 14 -5.25 2.32 13.65
N ALA A 15 -4.04 2.77 13.99
CA ALA A 15 -3.05 3.15 12.99
C ALA A 15 -2.58 1.94 12.16
N TRP A 16 -2.39 0.79 12.80
CA TRP A 16 -1.93 -0.43 12.12
C TRP A 16 -2.96 -0.98 11.14
N PHE A 17 -4.17 -1.27 11.61
CA PHE A 17 -5.22 -1.83 10.77
C PHE A 17 -5.74 -0.79 9.76
N GLY A 18 -5.75 0.50 10.13
CA GLY A 18 -6.06 1.58 9.21
C GLY A 18 -5.07 1.67 8.04
N ALA A 19 -3.77 1.57 8.30
CA ALA A 19 -2.76 1.54 7.23
C ALA A 19 -2.88 0.27 6.36
N GLN A 20 -3.13 -0.89 6.97
CA GLN A 20 -3.32 -2.14 6.26
C GLN A 20 -4.54 -2.10 5.33
N LEU A 21 -5.71 -1.69 5.85
CA LEU A 21 -6.93 -1.59 5.06
C LEU A 21 -6.83 -0.45 4.03
N GLY A 22 -6.38 0.73 4.44
CA GLY A 22 -6.23 1.88 3.54
C GLY A 22 -5.29 1.61 2.37
N GLY A 23 -4.22 0.84 2.59
CA GLY A 23 -3.27 0.48 1.54
C GLY A 23 -3.71 -0.67 0.63
N SER A 24 -4.60 -1.56 1.09
CA SER A 24 -4.94 -2.81 0.38
C SER A 24 -6.39 -2.93 -0.09
N ALA A 25 -7.33 -2.19 0.49
CA ALA A 25 -8.76 -2.34 0.19
C ALA A 25 -9.09 -2.12 -1.30
N TRP A 26 -8.38 -1.21 -1.97
CA TRP A 26 -8.56 -0.97 -3.40
C TRP A 26 -8.25 -2.21 -4.24
N MET A 27 -7.31 -3.07 -3.82
CA MET A 27 -7.01 -4.33 -4.53
C MET A 27 -8.20 -5.29 -4.46
N PHE A 28 -8.90 -5.35 -3.33
CA PHE A 28 -10.10 -6.17 -3.18
C PHE A 28 -11.24 -5.67 -4.09
N VAL A 29 -11.46 -4.36 -4.13
CA VAL A 29 -12.45 -3.75 -5.03
C VAL A 29 -12.09 -4.00 -6.49
N ALA A 30 -10.82 -3.79 -6.87
CA ALA A 30 -10.31 -4.06 -8.21
C ALA A 30 -10.46 -5.54 -8.59
N ALA A 31 -10.25 -6.47 -7.65
CA ALA A 31 -10.50 -7.89 -7.87
C ALA A 31 -11.95 -8.13 -8.26
N GLY A 32 -12.93 -7.56 -7.52
CA GLY A 32 -14.36 -7.70 -7.84
C GLY A 32 -14.73 -7.15 -9.21
N ILE A 33 -14.19 -5.99 -9.59
CA ILE A 33 -14.42 -5.38 -10.92
C ILE A 33 -13.85 -6.28 -12.03
N LEU A 34 -12.62 -6.76 -11.86
CA LEU A 34 -11.89 -7.49 -12.89
C LEU A 34 -12.26 -8.97 -12.97
N PHE A 35 -12.84 -9.56 -11.92
CA PHE A 35 -13.13 -10.99 -11.88
C PHE A 35 -14.13 -11.43 -12.96
N PHE A 36 -15.10 -10.58 -13.29
CA PHE A 36 -16.12 -10.89 -14.31
C PHE A 36 -15.61 -10.75 -15.74
N ASP A 37 -14.71 -9.80 -16.00
CA ASP A 37 -14.14 -9.55 -17.34
C ASP A 37 -12.90 -10.41 -17.61
N THR A 38 -12.04 -10.59 -16.61
CA THR A 38 -10.76 -11.26 -16.74
C THR A 38 -10.40 -11.95 -15.41
N PRO A 39 -10.95 -13.15 -15.16
CA PRO A 39 -10.90 -13.81 -13.84
C PRO A 39 -9.50 -13.97 -13.27
N TRP A 40 -8.51 -14.25 -14.12
CA TRP A 40 -7.13 -14.45 -13.68
C TRP A 40 -6.49 -13.13 -13.16
N VAL A 41 -6.78 -11.97 -13.76
CA VAL A 41 -6.30 -10.67 -13.27
C VAL A 41 -6.98 -10.33 -11.94
N GLY A 42 -8.29 -10.56 -11.84
CA GLY A 42 -9.02 -10.40 -10.58
C GLY A 42 -8.46 -11.30 -9.48
N GLY A 43 -8.13 -12.55 -9.82
CA GLY A 43 -7.47 -13.50 -8.93
C GLY A 43 -6.12 -13.01 -8.42
N VAL A 44 -5.29 -12.37 -9.26
CA VAL A 44 -4.02 -11.77 -8.84
C VAL A 44 -4.26 -10.63 -7.84
N HIS A 45 -5.24 -9.75 -8.08
CA HIS A 45 -5.56 -8.67 -7.12
C HIS A 45 -6.01 -9.22 -5.77
N LEU A 46 -6.87 -10.26 -5.79
CA LEU A 46 -7.32 -10.92 -4.58
C LEU A 46 -6.15 -11.59 -3.84
N ALA A 47 -5.25 -12.24 -4.56
CA ALA A 47 -4.05 -12.85 -3.98
C ALA A 47 -3.13 -11.79 -3.34
N CYS A 48 -2.88 -10.65 -4.01
CA CYS A 48 -2.10 -9.54 -3.45
C CYS A 48 -2.76 -8.96 -2.20
N PHE A 49 -4.08 -8.74 -2.22
CA PHE A 49 -4.85 -8.28 -1.05
C PHE A 49 -4.69 -9.25 0.13
N LEU A 50 -4.89 -10.55 -0.10
CA LEU A 50 -4.77 -11.57 0.94
C LEU A 50 -3.34 -11.67 1.48
N ALA A 51 -2.32 -11.57 0.62
CA ALA A 51 -0.92 -11.61 1.03
C ALA A 51 -0.56 -10.43 1.95
N VAL A 52 -0.95 -9.19 1.59
CA VAL A 52 -0.74 -8.00 2.43
C VAL A 52 -1.47 -8.16 3.77
N ASN A 53 -2.72 -8.65 3.74
CA ASN A 53 -3.51 -8.80 4.96
C ASN A 53 -2.94 -9.89 5.89
N PHE A 54 -2.50 -11.00 5.31
CA PHE A 54 -1.83 -12.08 6.02
C PHE A 54 -0.53 -11.61 6.66
N VAL A 55 0.34 -10.91 5.90
CA VAL A 55 1.61 -10.38 6.42
C VAL A 55 1.35 -9.38 7.55
N GLY A 56 0.44 -8.42 7.36
CA GLY A 56 0.17 -7.44 8.41
C GLY A 56 -0.46 -8.06 9.67
N LEU A 57 -1.28 -9.10 9.55
CA LEU A 57 -1.79 -9.86 10.70
C LEU A 57 -0.67 -10.64 11.40
N MET A 58 0.24 -11.26 10.63
CA MET A 58 1.39 -11.97 11.17
C MET A 58 2.31 -11.03 11.97
N LEU A 59 2.61 -9.85 11.43
CA LEU A 59 3.40 -8.82 12.09
C LEU A 59 2.71 -8.31 13.37
N TRP A 60 1.39 -8.10 13.32
CA TRP A 60 0.60 -7.71 14.50
C TRP A 60 0.66 -8.76 15.62
N ARG A 61 0.64 -10.05 15.29
CA ARG A 61 0.81 -11.13 16.27
C ARG A 61 2.22 -11.14 16.89
N ARG A 62 3.23 -10.68 16.14
CA ARG A 62 4.63 -10.58 16.58
C ARG A 62 4.98 -9.25 17.24
N ARG A 63 4.00 -8.35 17.49
CA ARG A 63 4.23 -7.01 18.05
C ARG A 63 4.99 -6.96 19.38
N GLY A 64 4.91 -8.02 20.19
CA GLY A 64 5.66 -8.12 21.46
C GLY A 64 7.16 -8.42 21.29
N ARG A 65 7.60 -8.82 20.10
CA ARG A 65 9.00 -9.21 19.81
C ARG A 65 9.68 -8.32 18.76
N MET A 66 8.94 -7.40 18.15
CA MET A 66 9.41 -6.57 17.04
C MET A 66 9.05 -5.10 17.31
N GLY A 67 9.99 -4.21 17.03
CA GLY A 67 9.72 -2.77 17.07
C GLY A 67 8.64 -2.39 16.04
N VAL A 68 7.86 -1.36 16.36
CA VAL A 68 6.81 -0.82 15.48
C VAL A 68 7.39 -0.43 14.12
N TYR A 69 8.58 0.17 14.15
CA TYR A 69 9.26 0.70 12.98
C TYR A 69 9.58 -0.35 11.91
N PRO A 70 10.37 -1.41 12.18
CA PRO A 70 10.64 -2.45 11.18
C PRO A 70 9.37 -3.17 10.72
N ALA A 71 8.36 -3.30 11.59
CA ALA A 71 7.08 -3.89 11.20
C ALA A 71 6.36 -3.04 10.14
N PHE A 72 6.31 -1.72 10.30
CA PHE A 72 5.74 -0.82 9.29
C PHE A 72 6.52 -0.85 7.97
N GLN A 73 7.85 -0.93 8.02
CA GLN A 73 8.65 -1.05 6.79
C GLN A 73 8.32 -2.32 6.01
N ILE A 74 8.17 -3.46 6.69
CA ILE A 74 7.77 -4.72 6.05
C ILE A 74 6.35 -4.62 5.48
N LEU A 75 5.42 -4.02 6.21
CA LEU A 75 4.06 -3.80 5.73
C LEU A 75 4.03 -2.92 4.46
N LEU A 76 4.73 -1.78 4.48
CA LEU A 76 4.83 -0.87 3.34
C LEU A 76 5.51 -1.53 2.14
N LEU A 77 6.57 -2.30 2.35
CA LEU A 77 7.23 -3.05 1.28
C LEU A 77 6.30 -4.10 0.68
N THR A 78 5.54 -4.81 1.50
CA THR A 78 4.57 -5.81 1.03
C THR A 78 3.45 -5.15 0.22
N LEU A 79 2.95 -4.00 0.69
CA LEU A 79 2.00 -3.16 -0.04
C LEU A 79 2.55 -2.70 -1.39
N LEU A 80 3.79 -2.20 -1.41
CA LEU A 80 4.44 -1.73 -2.63
C LEU A 80 4.57 -2.86 -3.65
N VAL A 81 5.12 -4.01 -3.25
CA VAL A 81 5.29 -5.17 -4.14
C VAL A 81 3.94 -5.67 -4.64
N GLY A 82 2.95 -5.82 -3.74
CA GLY A 82 1.61 -6.24 -4.13
C GLY A 82 0.96 -5.26 -5.12
N ALA A 83 1.13 -3.95 -4.91
CA ALA A 83 0.55 -2.93 -5.77
C ALA A 83 1.24 -2.90 -7.14
N VAL A 84 2.57 -3.01 -7.19
CA VAL A 84 3.32 -3.12 -8.45
C VAL A 84 2.86 -4.34 -9.25
N VAL A 85 2.72 -5.50 -8.61
CA VAL A 85 2.25 -6.74 -9.28
C VAL A 85 0.83 -6.57 -9.78
N ALA A 86 -0.09 -6.07 -8.94
CA ALA A 86 -1.49 -5.88 -9.30
C ALA A 86 -1.68 -4.90 -10.47
N ILE A 87 -1.02 -3.72 -10.40
CA ILE A 87 -1.06 -2.70 -11.46
C ILE A 87 -0.39 -3.24 -12.73
N GLY A 88 0.80 -3.84 -12.61
CA GLY A 88 1.56 -4.35 -13.74
C GLY A 88 0.83 -5.45 -14.51
N VAL A 89 0.16 -6.37 -13.81
CA VAL A 89 -0.66 -7.41 -14.44
C VAL A 89 -1.89 -6.80 -15.12
N THR A 90 -2.53 -5.80 -14.52
CA THR A 90 -3.64 -5.08 -15.14
C THR A 90 -3.22 -4.34 -16.42
N ASP A 91 -2.05 -3.70 -16.36
CA ASP A 91 -1.45 -2.94 -17.46
C ASP A 91 -1.06 -3.87 -18.61
N PHE A 92 -0.42 -4.99 -18.29
CA PHE A 92 -0.09 -6.05 -19.24
C PHE A 92 -1.34 -6.62 -19.93
N ALA A 93 -2.43 -6.82 -19.18
CA ALA A 93 -3.71 -7.26 -19.74
C ALA A 93 -4.47 -6.17 -20.51
N GLY A 94 -3.96 -4.94 -20.57
CA GLY A 94 -4.63 -3.80 -21.23
C GLY A 94 -5.92 -3.37 -20.53
N ARG A 95 -6.07 -3.64 -19.22
CA ARG A 95 -7.30 -3.41 -18.46
C ARG A 95 -7.25 -2.22 -17.52
N LEU A 96 -6.20 -1.39 -17.57
CA LEU A 96 -6.05 -0.25 -16.64
C LEU A 96 -7.26 0.67 -16.67
N SER A 97 -7.82 0.97 -17.86
CA SER A 97 -8.98 1.84 -18.01
C SER A 97 -10.22 1.40 -17.24
N ARG A 98 -10.34 0.12 -16.86
CA ARG A 98 -11.45 -0.39 -16.04
C ARG A 98 -11.33 0.01 -14.56
N LEU A 99 -10.11 0.25 -14.09
CA LEU A 99 -9.84 0.67 -12.71
C LEU A 99 -9.95 2.19 -12.52
N TRP A 100 -9.94 2.95 -13.63
CA TRP A 100 -9.98 4.40 -13.63
C TRP A 100 -11.30 4.88 -14.21
N VAL A 101 -12.34 4.90 -13.37
CA VAL A 101 -13.60 5.59 -13.66
C VAL A 101 -13.79 6.62 -12.56
N THR A 102 -13.32 7.84 -12.80
CA THR A 102 -13.50 8.95 -11.87
C THR A 102 -14.84 9.65 -12.05
N GLY A 103 -15.55 9.35 -13.16
CA GLY A 103 -16.77 10.05 -13.56
C GLY A 103 -16.50 11.48 -14.07
N ARG A 104 -15.22 11.83 -14.27
CA ARG A 104 -14.76 13.12 -14.78
C ARG A 104 -14.03 12.90 -16.11
N PRO A 105 -14.65 13.23 -17.25
CA PRO A 105 -14.12 12.91 -18.57
C PRO A 105 -12.73 13.48 -18.84
N ASP A 106 -12.42 14.65 -18.27
CA ASP A 106 -11.13 15.32 -18.37
C ASP A 106 -10.02 14.55 -17.63
N LEU A 107 -10.30 14.07 -16.43
CA LEU A 107 -9.37 13.24 -15.67
C LEU A 107 -9.21 11.86 -16.30
N ASP A 108 -10.31 11.23 -16.70
CA ASP A 108 -10.29 9.91 -17.33
C ASP A 108 -9.48 9.93 -18.64
N ALA A 109 -9.61 10.99 -19.45
CA ALA A 109 -8.79 11.21 -20.64
C ALA A 109 -7.31 11.46 -20.31
N TRP A 110 -7.02 12.26 -19.28
CA TRP A 110 -5.66 12.53 -18.83
C TRP A 110 -4.94 11.25 -18.35
N PHE A 111 -5.61 10.41 -17.56
CA PHE A 111 -5.08 9.13 -17.08
C PHE A 111 -4.92 8.12 -18.22
N ALA A 112 -5.89 8.06 -19.15
CA ALA A 112 -5.78 7.21 -20.34
C ALA A 112 -4.58 7.60 -21.21
N ALA A 113 -4.30 8.89 -21.36
CA ALA A 113 -3.14 9.39 -22.09
C ALA A 113 -1.80 9.11 -21.39
N ARG A 114 -1.79 8.91 -20.07
CA ARG A 114 -0.58 8.72 -19.26
C ARG A 114 -0.65 7.45 -18.43
N ARG A 115 -0.41 6.30 -19.08
CA ARG A 115 -0.35 4.98 -18.43
C ARG A 115 0.53 4.96 -17.16
N TRP A 116 1.65 5.68 -17.18
CA TRP A 116 2.56 5.78 -16.02
C TRP A 116 1.93 6.45 -14.79
N ALA A 117 0.87 7.25 -14.95
CA ALA A 117 0.20 7.92 -13.84
C ALA A 117 -0.46 6.92 -12.88
N ALA A 118 -0.82 5.72 -13.35
CA ALA A 118 -1.32 4.64 -12.50
C ALA A 118 -0.31 4.20 -11.43
N TYR A 119 0.99 4.42 -11.67
CA TYR A 119 2.07 4.07 -10.76
C TYR A 119 2.45 5.22 -9.81
N ALA A 120 1.94 6.44 -10.02
CA ALA A 120 2.28 7.61 -9.20
C ALA A 120 1.99 7.41 -7.69
N PRO A 121 0.88 6.77 -7.26
CA PRO A 121 0.63 6.51 -5.84
C PRO A 121 1.70 5.64 -5.17
N LEU A 122 2.44 4.81 -5.92
CA LEU A 122 3.52 3.98 -5.37
C LEU A 122 4.67 4.84 -4.83
N LEU A 123 4.87 6.03 -5.39
CA LEU A 123 5.88 6.97 -4.91
C LEU A 123 5.59 7.45 -3.49
N ILE A 124 4.31 7.51 -3.10
CA ILE A 124 3.91 7.85 -1.72
C ILE A 124 4.43 6.78 -0.77
N ILE A 125 4.31 5.50 -1.13
CA ILE A 125 4.80 4.39 -0.29
C ILE A 125 6.32 4.48 -0.14
N VAL A 126 7.05 4.71 -1.22
CA VAL A 126 8.51 4.88 -1.19
C VAL A 126 8.92 6.10 -0.35
N ALA A 127 8.21 7.22 -0.51
CA ALA A 127 8.46 8.43 0.27
C ALA A 127 8.22 8.20 1.77
N LEU A 128 7.15 7.48 2.13
CA LEU A 128 6.86 7.11 3.52
C LEU A 128 7.95 6.19 4.10
N MET A 129 8.40 5.19 3.33
CA MET A 129 9.50 4.31 3.74
C MET A 129 10.78 5.12 3.99
N GLY A 130 11.13 6.04 3.09
CA GLY A 130 12.30 6.92 3.23
C GLY A 130 12.19 7.89 4.41
N PHE A 131 11.04 8.52 4.58
CA PHE A 131 10.76 9.40 5.72
C PHE A 131 10.92 8.67 7.05
N PHE A 132 10.36 7.47 7.14
CA PHE A 132 10.53 6.61 8.29
C PHE A 132 12.01 6.24 8.47
N ALA A 133 12.74 5.87 7.41
CA ALA A 133 14.17 5.50 7.50
C ALA A 133 15.01 6.63 8.09
N TRP A 134 14.77 7.83 7.62
CA TRP A 134 15.40 9.04 8.13
C TRP A 134 15.06 9.29 9.60
N ARG A 135 13.77 9.24 9.98
CA ARG A 135 13.33 9.44 11.38
C ARG A 135 13.97 8.44 12.34
N HIS A 136 14.14 7.19 11.92
CA HIS A 136 14.80 6.17 12.73
C HIS A 136 16.28 6.46 12.95
N GLN A 137 16.98 6.97 11.93
CA GLN A 137 18.38 7.38 12.05
C GLN A 137 18.54 8.59 12.97
N SER A 138 17.70 9.62 12.83
CA SER A 138 17.75 10.81 13.67
C SER A 138 17.48 10.51 15.15
N SER A 139 16.72 9.46 15.46
CA SER A 139 16.46 9.05 16.85
C SER A 139 17.64 8.34 17.53
N ARG A 140 18.68 7.97 16.77
CA ARG A 140 19.87 7.25 17.25
C ARG A 140 21.09 8.16 17.47
N GLN A 141 21.05 9.41 17.03
CA GLN A 141 22.12 10.37 17.28
C GLN A 141 21.91 11.04 18.64
N PRO A 142 22.88 10.96 19.56
CA PRO A 142 22.79 11.49 20.93
C PRO A 142 22.83 13.02 20.99
#